data_AF-A0A840I5T4-F1
#
_entry.id   AF-A0A840I5T4-F1
#
_cell.length_a   1.000
_cell.length_b   1.000
_cell.length_c   1.000
_cell.angle_alpha   90.00
_cell.angle_beta   90.00
_cell.angle_gamma   90.00
#
_symmetry.space_group_name_H-M   'P 1'
#
loop_
_entity.id
_entity.type
_entity.pdbx_description
1 polymer ?
#
loop_
_entity_poly.entity_id
_entity_poly.type
_entity_poly.pdbx_seq_one_letter_code
_entity_poly.pdbx_strand_id
1 'polypeptide(L)'
;MLILLAAAALLQTLSEADLRDQILTADNVLFERAFNACDLEALHDILLPDAEMIHDQSGMNRGREAFMRPVRENICNGGPKKPIRRRIYESTEIYPLYQDGQLYGAIQRGQHEFFLREEGQPLLLTNRARYSTVWLLTDNGWKLKTALSWDHLNPIENGPLDADVLTAGFDGEDEFSRLLLAHDIMAENVATVRGGALTEERAMGLAAPGRPAATDTIYNVASLAKPVSALLALRLVDTGLLGLDEPLAPYWTDPDLEGSPFAKEVTARHVLSHTSGLPNWRYLDEGGGGGDCGS
;
A
#
# COMPACT_ATOMS: atom_id res chain seq x y z
N MET A 1 -19.37 8.82 -64.77
CA MET A 1 -18.15 8.80 -63.94
C MET A 1 -18.60 9.04 -62.50
N LEU A 2 -18.89 7.97 -61.76
CA LEU A 2 -19.34 8.02 -60.37
C LEU A 2 -18.08 8.10 -59.49
N ILE A 3 -17.90 9.20 -58.75
CA ILE A 3 -16.82 9.34 -57.77
C ILE A 3 -17.45 9.07 -56.40
N LEU A 4 -17.17 7.88 -55.83
CA LEU A 4 -17.39 7.62 -54.41
C LEU A 4 -16.34 8.40 -53.61
N LEU A 5 -16.77 9.40 -52.85
CA LEU A 5 -15.99 9.97 -51.75
C LEU A 5 -16.23 9.12 -50.50
N ALA A 6 -15.31 8.20 -50.23
CA ALA A 6 -15.21 7.56 -48.92
C ALA A 6 -14.61 8.56 -47.94
N ALA A 7 -15.44 9.12 -47.06
CA ALA A 7 -14.97 9.87 -45.90
C ALA A 7 -14.42 8.87 -44.88
N ALA A 8 -13.10 8.69 -44.87
CA ALA A 8 -12.42 8.01 -43.77
C ALA A 8 -12.51 8.92 -42.53
N ALA A 9 -13.44 8.62 -41.62
CA ALA A 9 -13.44 9.22 -40.30
C ALA A 9 -12.15 8.78 -39.60
N LEU A 10 -11.26 9.73 -39.33
CA LEU A 10 -10.12 9.50 -38.44
C LEU A 10 -10.69 9.24 -37.04
N LEU A 11 -10.74 7.97 -36.61
CA LEU A 11 -10.82 7.65 -35.18
C LEU A 11 -9.52 8.16 -34.57
N GLN A 12 -9.57 9.32 -33.93
CA GLN A 12 -8.49 9.78 -33.07
C GLN A 12 -8.44 8.82 -31.88
N THR A 13 -7.42 7.97 -31.85
CA THR A 13 -7.09 7.20 -30.65
C THR A 13 -6.66 8.21 -29.59
N LEU A 14 -7.44 8.32 -28.50
CA LEU A 14 -7.05 9.11 -27.34
C LEU A 14 -5.71 8.59 -26.83
N SER A 15 -4.76 9.50 -26.57
CA SER A 15 -3.54 9.10 -25.89
C SER A 15 -3.85 8.71 -24.44
N GLU A 16 -2.95 7.93 -23.82
CA GLU A 16 -3.08 7.55 -22.42
C GLU A 16 -3.13 8.78 -21.49
N ALA A 17 -2.37 9.83 -21.81
CA ALA A 17 -2.37 11.09 -21.08
C ALA A 17 -3.72 11.82 -21.21
N ASP A 18 -4.32 11.83 -22.41
CA ASP A 18 -5.62 12.46 -22.65
C ASP A 18 -6.76 11.71 -21.93
N LEU A 19 -6.69 10.37 -21.90
CA LEU A 19 -7.66 9.56 -21.17
C LEU A 19 -7.55 9.83 -19.66
N ARG A 20 -6.32 9.85 -19.14
CA ARG A 20 -6.08 10.14 -17.71
C ARG A 20 -6.70 11.47 -17.31
N ASP A 21 -6.44 12.53 -18.07
CA ASP A 21 -6.96 13.87 -17.76
C ASP A 21 -8.51 13.92 -17.79
N GLN A 22 -9.13 13.27 -18.78
CA GLN A 22 -10.59 13.19 -18.90
C GLN A 22 -11.23 12.46 -17.71
N ILE A 23 -10.67 11.33 -17.30
CA ILE A 23 -11.18 10.56 -16.16
C ILE A 23 -10.98 11.31 -14.85
N LEU A 24 -9.84 11.96 -14.65
CA LEU A 24 -9.59 12.80 -13.47
C LEU A 24 -10.54 14.02 -13.43
N THR A 25 -10.88 14.58 -14.59
CA THR A 25 -11.89 15.64 -14.70
C THR A 25 -13.28 15.15 -14.30
N ALA A 26 -13.69 13.96 -14.77
CA ALA A 26 -14.95 13.34 -14.39
C ALA A 26 -15.02 13.01 -12.88
N ASP A 27 -13.92 12.49 -12.32
CA ASP A 27 -13.77 12.22 -10.88
C ASP A 27 -13.88 13.51 -10.05
N ASN A 28 -13.26 14.61 -10.49
CA ASN A 28 -13.39 15.91 -9.82
C ASN A 28 -14.84 16.43 -9.81
N VAL A 29 -15.63 16.19 -10.86
CA VAL A 29 -17.07 16.50 -10.85
C VAL A 29 -17.77 15.71 -9.75
N LEU A 30 -17.48 14.41 -9.66
CA LEU A 30 -18.10 13.54 -8.66
C LEU A 30 -17.72 13.96 -7.23
N PHE A 31 -16.45 14.19 -6.91
CA PHE A 31 -16.06 14.41 -5.50
C PHE A 31 -15.98 15.88 -5.10
N GLU A 32 -15.40 16.75 -5.92
CA GLU A 32 -15.27 18.16 -5.52
C GLU A 32 -16.59 18.91 -5.67
N ARG A 33 -17.29 18.75 -6.79
CA ARG A 33 -18.59 19.41 -6.97
C ARG A 33 -19.71 18.67 -6.24
N ALA A 34 -19.90 17.39 -6.55
CA ALA A 34 -21.07 16.67 -6.07
C ALA A 34 -21.02 16.37 -4.55
N PHE A 35 -19.93 15.79 -4.04
CA PHE A 35 -19.84 15.40 -2.62
C PHE A 35 -19.39 16.57 -1.71
N ASN A 36 -18.26 17.20 -2.05
CA ASN A 36 -17.63 18.21 -1.21
C ASN A 36 -18.40 19.54 -1.27
N ALA A 37 -18.86 19.97 -2.44
CA ALA A 37 -19.67 21.19 -2.59
C ALA A 37 -21.20 20.98 -2.56
N CYS A 38 -21.66 19.72 -2.43
CA CYS A 38 -23.09 19.37 -2.36
C CYS A 38 -23.93 19.77 -3.58
N ASP A 39 -23.33 19.76 -4.77
CA ASP A 39 -24.02 19.95 -6.03
C ASP A 39 -24.75 18.65 -6.45
N LEU A 40 -26.01 18.51 -6.01
CA LEU A 40 -26.82 17.31 -6.28
C LEU A 40 -27.23 17.18 -7.74
N GLU A 41 -27.24 18.27 -8.51
CA GLU A 41 -27.49 18.25 -9.96
C GLU A 41 -26.29 17.65 -10.68
N ALA A 42 -25.07 18.10 -10.34
CA ALA A 42 -23.84 17.48 -10.83
C ALA A 42 -23.77 15.98 -10.47
N LEU A 43 -24.22 15.60 -9.27
CA LEU A 43 -24.29 14.19 -8.87
C LEU A 43 -25.28 13.40 -9.72
N HIS A 44 -26.48 13.95 -9.95
CA HIS A 44 -27.48 13.31 -10.80
C HIS A 44 -26.96 13.08 -12.22
N ASP A 45 -26.25 14.06 -12.76
CA ASP A 45 -25.81 14.07 -14.15
C ASP A 45 -24.58 13.19 -14.39
N ILE A 46 -23.67 13.07 -13.42
CA ILE A 46 -22.48 12.22 -13.57
C ILE A 46 -22.81 10.72 -13.43
N LEU A 47 -23.94 10.36 -12.80
CA LEU A 47 -24.37 8.99 -12.58
C LEU A 47 -25.21 8.45 -13.75
N LEU A 48 -24.95 7.22 -14.18
CA LEU A 48 -25.88 6.49 -15.02
C LEU A 48 -27.19 6.16 -14.27
N PRO A 49 -28.33 5.97 -14.98
CA PRO A 49 -29.60 5.62 -14.34
C PRO A 49 -29.52 4.37 -13.46
N ASP A 50 -28.70 3.40 -13.88
CA ASP A 50 -28.44 2.12 -13.23
C ASP A 50 -27.06 2.08 -12.56
N ALA A 51 -26.57 3.24 -12.10
CA ALA A 51 -25.34 3.34 -11.33
C ALA A 51 -25.44 2.58 -10.01
N GLU A 52 -24.33 1.96 -9.59
CA GLU A 52 -24.26 1.16 -8.38
C GLU A 52 -23.12 1.62 -7.46
N MET A 53 -23.35 1.54 -6.16
CA MET A 53 -22.31 1.72 -5.12
C MET A 53 -22.21 0.42 -4.33
N ILE A 54 -20.99 -0.11 -4.22
CA ILE A 54 -20.68 -1.29 -3.42
C ILE A 54 -19.71 -0.84 -2.33
N HIS A 55 -20.14 -0.95 -1.08
CA HIS A 55 -19.36 -0.57 0.09
C HIS A 55 -19.25 -1.76 1.05
N ASP A 56 -18.04 -2.03 1.52
CA ASP A 56 -17.74 -3.12 2.48
C ASP A 56 -18.55 -3.02 3.81
N GLN A 57 -18.68 -1.83 4.39
CA GLN A 57 -19.34 -1.60 5.68
C GLN A 57 -20.84 -1.26 5.55
N SER A 58 -21.27 -0.57 4.50
CA SER A 58 -22.68 -0.14 4.34
C SER A 58 -23.48 -0.95 3.33
N GLY A 59 -22.87 -1.95 2.68
CA GLY A 59 -23.51 -2.77 1.66
C GLY A 59 -23.66 -2.08 0.30
N MET A 60 -24.61 -2.57 -0.50
CA MET A 60 -24.77 -2.19 -1.91
C MET A 60 -26.04 -1.38 -2.16
N ASN A 61 -25.92 -0.33 -2.98
CA ASN A 61 -27.04 0.42 -3.55
C ASN A 61 -27.11 0.22 -5.06
N ARG A 62 -28.31 0.06 -5.61
CA ARG A 62 -28.55 -0.11 -7.05
C ARG A 62 -29.50 0.95 -7.60
N GLY A 63 -29.07 1.60 -8.66
CA GLY A 63 -29.80 2.68 -9.31
C GLY A 63 -29.44 4.05 -8.73
N ARG A 64 -29.51 5.07 -9.59
CA ARG A 64 -29.09 6.44 -9.30
C ARG A 64 -29.72 7.02 -8.03
N GLU A 65 -31.03 6.85 -7.82
CA GLU A 65 -31.67 7.40 -6.61
C GLU A 65 -31.14 6.72 -5.32
N ALA A 66 -30.93 5.41 -5.35
CA ALA A 66 -30.36 4.69 -4.21
C ALA A 66 -28.90 5.09 -3.94
N PHE A 67 -28.15 5.42 -4.99
CA PHE A 67 -26.79 5.98 -4.88
C PHE A 67 -26.82 7.38 -4.25
N MET A 68 -27.71 8.26 -4.72
CA MET A 68 -27.77 9.67 -4.32
C MET A 68 -28.29 9.87 -2.90
N ARG A 69 -29.22 9.03 -2.45
CA ARG A 69 -29.87 9.13 -1.14
C ARG A 69 -28.88 9.31 0.04
N PRO A 70 -27.87 8.44 0.26
CA PRO A 70 -26.93 8.61 1.36
C PRO A 70 -26.07 9.89 1.23
N VAL A 71 -25.77 10.36 0.02
CA VAL A 71 -25.06 11.63 -0.17
C VAL A 71 -25.94 12.79 0.32
N ARG A 72 -27.22 12.79 -0.05
CA ARG A 72 -28.20 13.80 0.38
C ARG A 72 -28.42 13.79 1.89
N GLU A 73 -28.61 12.61 2.48
CA GLU A 73 -29.03 12.44 3.87
C GLU A 73 -27.87 12.48 4.89
N ASN A 74 -26.67 12.04 4.50
CA ASN A 74 -25.54 11.88 5.42
C ASN A 74 -24.38 12.84 5.14
N ILE A 75 -24.16 13.25 3.89
CA ILE A 75 -23.02 14.10 3.49
C ILE A 75 -23.44 15.57 3.31
N CYS A 76 -24.64 15.78 2.78
CA CYS A 76 -25.17 17.09 2.38
C CYS A 76 -26.41 17.52 3.16
N ASN A 77 -26.51 17.07 4.42
CA ASN A 77 -27.65 17.35 5.30
C ASN A 77 -27.64 18.74 5.96
N GLY A 78 -26.63 19.58 5.69
CA GLY A 78 -26.51 20.92 6.26
C GLY A 78 -26.15 20.93 7.76
N GLY A 79 -25.74 19.79 8.33
CA GLY A 79 -25.31 19.69 9.72
C GLY A 79 -23.95 20.37 9.98
N PRO A 80 -23.60 20.57 11.26
CA PRO A 80 -22.33 21.21 11.67
C PRO A 80 -21.09 20.36 11.35
N LYS A 81 -21.30 19.05 11.13
CA LYS A 81 -20.28 18.06 10.79
C LYS A 81 -20.45 17.64 9.34
N LYS A 82 -19.49 17.98 8.48
CA LYS A 82 -19.52 17.63 7.06
C LYS A 82 -18.39 16.66 6.71
N PRO A 83 -18.71 15.43 6.25
CA PRO A 83 -17.74 14.57 5.60
C PRO A 83 -17.20 15.22 4.32
N ILE A 84 -15.88 15.17 4.16
CA ILE A 84 -15.13 15.64 2.99
C ILE A 84 -14.28 14.47 2.50
N ARG A 85 -14.18 14.30 1.19
CA ARG A 85 -13.31 13.29 0.58
C ARG A 85 -12.16 13.97 -0.17
N ARG A 86 -10.97 13.39 -0.05
CA ARG A 86 -9.78 13.77 -0.83
C ARG A 86 -9.15 12.55 -1.46
N ARG A 87 -8.79 12.66 -2.74
CA ARG A 87 -8.06 11.64 -3.48
C ARG A 87 -6.57 11.73 -3.17
N ILE A 88 -5.91 10.57 -2.99
CA ILE A 88 -4.46 10.48 -2.97
C ILE A 88 -3.98 10.38 -4.43
N TYR A 89 -3.42 11.46 -4.96
CA TYR A 89 -3.17 11.62 -6.40
C TYR A 89 -2.20 10.57 -6.94
N GLU A 90 -1.16 10.27 -6.16
CA GLU A 90 -0.08 9.34 -6.44
C GLU A 90 -0.58 7.89 -6.52
N SER A 91 -1.68 7.59 -5.84
CA SER A 91 -2.29 6.24 -5.83
C SER A 91 -3.16 5.95 -7.05
N THR A 92 -3.41 6.94 -7.92
CA THR A 92 -4.44 6.84 -8.96
C THR A 92 -3.93 6.19 -10.23
N GLU A 93 -4.54 5.06 -10.59
CA GLU A 93 -4.29 4.30 -11.80
C GLU A 93 -5.54 4.24 -12.68
N ILE A 94 -5.37 4.27 -14.00
CA ILE A 94 -6.46 4.34 -14.97
C ILE A 94 -6.22 3.31 -16.07
N TYR A 95 -7.24 2.52 -16.36
CA TYR A 95 -7.19 1.41 -17.30
C TYR A 95 -8.29 1.57 -18.35
N PRO A 96 -7.95 1.70 -19.65
CA PRO A 96 -8.96 1.82 -20.70
C PRO A 96 -9.73 0.52 -20.91
N LEU A 97 -11.00 0.63 -21.26
CA LEU A 97 -11.86 -0.49 -21.65
C LEU A 97 -12.24 -0.38 -23.12
N TYR A 98 -12.00 -1.44 -23.88
CA TYR A 98 -12.26 -1.52 -25.31
C TYR A 98 -13.27 -2.62 -25.63
N GLN A 99 -14.15 -2.34 -26.59
CA GLN A 99 -15.05 -3.31 -27.21
C GLN A 99 -14.90 -3.16 -28.72
N ASP A 100 -14.56 -4.25 -29.41
CA ASP A 100 -14.29 -4.25 -30.86
C ASP A 100 -13.27 -3.18 -31.30
N GLY A 101 -12.26 -2.93 -30.45
CA GLY A 101 -11.21 -1.93 -30.67
C GLY A 101 -11.64 -0.48 -30.42
N GLN A 102 -12.89 -0.24 -30.02
CA GLN A 102 -13.41 1.09 -29.68
C GLN A 102 -13.39 1.30 -28.17
N LEU A 103 -12.86 2.44 -27.72
CA LEU A 103 -12.88 2.82 -26.32
C LEU A 103 -14.32 3.10 -25.90
N TYR A 104 -14.82 2.39 -24.90
CA TYR A 104 -16.18 2.57 -24.38
C TYR A 104 -16.21 2.90 -22.88
N GLY A 105 -15.08 2.72 -22.19
CA GLY A 105 -15.02 2.88 -20.75
C GLY A 105 -13.61 3.02 -20.21
N ALA A 106 -13.51 3.22 -18.90
CA ALA A 106 -12.27 3.15 -18.15
C ALA A 106 -12.53 2.66 -16.72
N ILE A 107 -11.56 1.94 -16.16
CA ILE A 107 -11.51 1.64 -14.73
C ILE A 107 -10.49 2.59 -14.11
N GLN A 108 -10.94 3.36 -13.13
CA GLN A 108 -10.08 4.16 -12.26
C GLN A 108 -9.97 3.44 -10.91
N ARG A 109 -8.77 3.32 -10.34
CA ARG A 109 -8.59 2.83 -8.97
C ARG A 109 -7.55 3.64 -8.21
N GLY A 110 -7.61 3.58 -6.89
CA GLY A 110 -6.64 4.22 -6.02
C GLY A 110 -7.10 4.25 -4.57
N GLN A 111 -6.73 5.31 -3.85
CA GLN A 111 -7.10 5.52 -2.45
C GLN A 111 -7.73 6.90 -2.20
N HIS A 112 -8.60 6.93 -1.19
CA HIS A 112 -9.20 8.14 -0.64
C HIS A 112 -8.91 8.31 0.84
N GLU A 113 -8.78 9.56 1.23
CA GLU A 113 -8.88 10.02 2.59
C GLU A 113 -10.24 10.69 2.82
N PHE A 114 -10.84 10.44 3.97
CA PHE A 114 -12.09 11.05 4.40
C PHE A 114 -11.83 11.87 5.65
N PHE A 115 -12.32 13.10 5.64
CA PHE A 115 -12.18 14.07 6.72
C PHE A 115 -13.55 14.49 7.23
N LEU A 116 -13.60 14.86 8.50
CA LEU A 116 -14.70 15.58 9.09
C LEU A 116 -14.35 17.07 9.17
N ARG A 117 -15.19 17.91 8.56
CA ARG A 117 -15.13 19.36 8.67
C ARG A 117 -16.14 19.85 9.68
N GLU A 118 -15.66 20.60 10.66
CA GLU A 118 -16.46 21.32 11.67
C GLU A 118 -16.05 22.80 11.67
N GLU A 119 -17.00 23.71 11.86
CA GLU A 119 -16.72 25.15 11.81
C GLU A 119 -15.75 25.57 12.92
N GLY A 120 -14.72 26.32 12.54
CA GLY A 120 -13.70 26.78 13.48
C GLY A 120 -12.72 25.70 13.97
N GLN A 121 -12.83 24.46 13.48
CA GLN A 121 -11.90 23.37 13.80
C GLN A 121 -11.05 22.98 12.59
N PRO A 122 -9.82 22.46 12.80
CA PRO A 122 -9.05 21.84 11.72
C PRO A 122 -9.81 20.62 11.17
N LEU A 123 -9.53 20.27 9.90
CA LEU A 123 -10.06 19.04 9.31
C LEU A 123 -9.54 17.83 10.08
N LEU A 124 -10.45 16.98 10.53
CA LEU A 124 -10.12 15.75 11.23
C LEU A 124 -10.12 14.59 10.24
N LEU A 125 -8.98 13.89 10.06
CA LEU A 125 -8.94 12.67 9.26
C LEU A 125 -9.72 11.56 10.00
N THR A 126 -10.72 10.96 9.34
CA THR A 126 -11.62 9.97 9.95
C THR A 126 -11.59 8.60 9.28
N ASN A 127 -11.17 8.51 8.02
CA ASN A 127 -11.10 7.22 7.34
C ASN A 127 -10.13 7.24 6.14
N ARG A 128 -9.62 6.07 5.76
CA ARG A 128 -8.99 5.84 4.46
C ARG A 128 -9.60 4.61 3.81
N ALA A 129 -9.80 4.65 2.49
CA ALA A 129 -10.34 3.50 1.78
C ALA A 129 -9.73 3.36 0.38
N ARG A 130 -9.67 2.13 -0.08
CA ARG A 130 -9.40 1.81 -1.48
C ARG A 130 -10.67 1.98 -2.29
N TYR A 131 -10.52 2.39 -3.55
CA TYR A 131 -11.66 2.52 -4.44
C TYR A 131 -11.36 2.00 -5.85
N SER A 132 -12.44 1.69 -6.54
CA SER A 132 -12.46 1.44 -7.98
C SER A 132 -13.73 2.05 -8.56
N THR A 133 -13.63 2.69 -9.71
CA THR A 133 -14.75 3.32 -10.39
C THR A 133 -14.73 2.91 -11.85
N VAL A 134 -15.86 2.39 -12.32
CA VAL A 134 -16.10 2.10 -13.72
C VAL A 134 -16.78 3.30 -14.35
N TRP A 135 -16.09 3.92 -15.28
CA TRP A 135 -16.58 5.02 -16.11
C TRP A 135 -16.97 4.49 -17.48
N LEU A 136 -18.14 4.89 -17.99
CA LEU A 136 -18.56 4.61 -19.35
C LEU A 136 -18.59 5.92 -20.14
N LEU A 137 -18.05 5.87 -21.36
CA LEU A 137 -18.10 6.98 -22.29
C LEU A 137 -19.48 7.01 -22.96
N THR A 138 -20.16 8.14 -22.87
CA THR A 138 -21.49 8.36 -23.49
C THR A 138 -21.45 9.58 -24.40
N ASP A 139 -22.51 9.80 -25.17
CA ASP A 139 -22.68 11.03 -25.97
C ASP A 139 -22.62 12.32 -25.12
N ASN A 140 -22.93 12.20 -23.82
CA ASN A 140 -22.90 13.29 -22.84
C ASN A 140 -21.66 13.22 -21.93
N GLY A 141 -20.56 12.64 -22.42
CA GLY A 141 -19.29 12.50 -21.72
C GLY A 141 -19.22 11.27 -20.81
N TRP A 142 -18.21 11.26 -19.94
CA TRP A 142 -17.96 10.17 -18.99
C TRP A 142 -19.02 10.11 -17.89
N LYS A 143 -19.60 8.93 -17.68
CA LYS A 143 -20.61 8.67 -16.64
C LYS A 143 -20.18 7.51 -15.76
N LEU A 144 -20.47 7.62 -14.47
CA LEU A 144 -20.19 6.56 -13.51
C LEU A 144 -21.21 5.44 -13.63
N LYS A 145 -20.72 4.22 -13.81
CA LYS A 145 -21.50 2.98 -13.81
C LYS A 145 -21.44 2.25 -12.47
N THR A 146 -20.26 2.09 -11.92
CA THR A 146 -20.07 1.36 -10.65
C THR A 146 -18.99 2.03 -9.82
N ALA A 147 -19.28 2.27 -8.55
CA ALA A 147 -18.31 2.67 -7.56
C ALA A 147 -18.14 1.54 -6.54
N LEU A 148 -16.89 1.16 -6.27
CA LEU A 148 -16.51 0.26 -5.20
C LEU A 148 -15.67 1.05 -4.20
N SER A 149 -15.97 0.90 -2.92
CA SER A 149 -15.17 1.45 -1.82
C SER A 149 -15.01 0.36 -0.76
N TRP A 150 -13.78 0.00 -0.43
CA TRP A 150 -13.49 -1.09 0.49
C TRP A 150 -12.20 -0.82 1.28
N ASP A 151 -11.95 -1.66 2.28
CA ASP A 151 -10.78 -1.51 3.16
C ASP A 151 -10.86 -0.18 3.91
N HIS A 152 -12.05 0.16 4.42
CA HIS A 152 -12.27 1.39 5.19
C HIS A 152 -11.59 1.28 6.55
N LEU A 153 -10.46 1.96 6.68
CA LEU A 153 -9.66 2.00 7.90
C LEU A 153 -10.00 3.26 8.70
N ASN A 154 -10.46 3.07 9.94
CA ASN A 154 -10.64 4.15 10.90
C ASN A 154 -9.28 4.46 11.56
N PRO A 155 -8.70 5.66 11.40
CA PRO A 155 -7.41 6.01 11.99
C PRO A 155 -7.40 5.93 13.53
N ILE A 156 -8.58 5.97 14.18
CA ILE A 156 -8.74 5.87 15.63
C ILE A 156 -8.79 4.40 16.09
N GLU A 157 -9.40 3.49 15.31
CA GLU A 157 -9.60 2.09 15.70
C GLU A 157 -8.56 1.14 15.09
N ASN A 158 -8.10 1.42 13.87
CA ASN A 158 -7.17 0.58 13.11
C ASN A 158 -5.75 1.14 13.09
N GLY A 159 -5.53 2.31 13.70
CA GLY A 159 -4.35 3.13 13.45
C GLY A 159 -4.20 3.47 11.96
N PRO A 160 -3.21 4.29 11.56
CA PRO A 160 -2.78 4.30 10.17
C PRO A 160 -1.97 3.02 9.93
N LEU A 161 -2.58 1.99 9.33
CA LEU A 161 -1.80 0.98 8.60
C LEU A 161 -1.46 1.57 7.24
N ASP A 162 -0.37 2.33 7.19
CA ASP A 162 0.17 2.85 5.94
C ASP A 162 1.42 2.07 5.56
N ALA A 163 1.45 1.56 4.32
CA ALA A 163 2.71 1.15 3.69
C ALA A 163 3.70 2.35 3.60
N ASP A 164 3.18 3.57 3.72
CA ASP A 164 3.96 4.80 3.79
C ASP A 164 4.65 5.00 5.16
N VAL A 165 4.25 4.33 6.25
CA VAL A 165 5.00 4.36 7.54
C VAL A 165 6.39 3.75 7.38
N LEU A 166 6.54 2.76 6.49
CA LEU A 166 7.85 2.21 6.14
C LEU A 166 8.64 3.10 5.16
N THR A 167 7.97 4.02 4.47
CA THR A 167 8.53 4.80 3.35
C THR A 167 8.84 6.26 3.72
N ALA A 168 8.11 6.84 4.68
CA ALA A 168 8.24 8.24 5.12
C ALA A 168 9.43 8.49 6.05
N GLY A 169 10.00 7.43 6.65
CA GLY A 169 11.06 7.55 7.64
C GLY A 169 10.55 8.05 8.98
N PHE A 170 11.33 7.79 10.04
CA PHE A 170 10.96 8.10 11.42
C PHE A 170 11.13 9.58 11.79
N ASP A 171 10.68 10.52 10.95
CA ASP A 171 11.06 11.94 11.06
C ASP A 171 10.17 12.77 12.04
N GLY A 172 9.17 12.18 12.71
CA GLY A 172 8.24 12.89 13.63
C GLY A 172 8.02 12.22 15.01
N GLU A 173 8.02 13.03 16.09
CA GLU A 173 7.80 12.58 17.49
C GLU A 173 6.44 11.89 17.72
N ASP A 174 5.42 12.34 17.00
CA ASP A 174 4.04 11.88 17.13
C ASP A 174 3.80 10.48 16.55
N GLU A 175 4.57 10.09 15.53
CA GLU A 175 4.39 8.83 14.82
C GLU A 175 5.01 7.65 15.59
N PHE A 176 6.15 7.92 16.21
CA PHE A 176 6.88 6.97 17.05
C PHE A 176 6.09 6.58 18.32
N SER A 177 5.38 7.53 18.93
CA SER A 177 4.54 7.26 20.11
C SER A 177 3.28 6.48 19.76
N ARG A 178 2.79 6.63 18.53
CA ARG A 178 1.58 5.96 18.05
C ARG A 178 1.82 4.48 17.82
N LEU A 179 2.98 4.07 17.28
CA LEU A 179 3.31 2.66 17.07
C LEU A 179 3.37 1.87 18.38
N LEU A 180 3.95 2.44 19.42
CA LEU A 180 3.98 1.84 20.77
C LEU A 180 2.58 1.59 21.34
N LEU A 181 1.69 2.59 21.20
CA LEU A 181 0.32 2.52 21.73
C LEU A 181 -0.60 1.62 20.89
N ALA A 182 -0.38 1.50 19.59
CA ALA A 182 -1.26 0.77 18.67
C ALA A 182 -0.98 -0.74 18.62
N HIS A 183 0.23 -1.19 18.96
CA HIS A 183 0.68 -2.56 18.68
C HIS A 183 1.24 -3.31 19.90
N ASP A 184 0.93 -2.87 21.12
CA ASP A 184 1.46 -3.43 22.37
C ASP A 184 3.00 -3.56 22.38
N ILE A 185 3.69 -2.65 21.68
CA ILE A 185 5.15 -2.62 21.64
C ILE A 185 5.63 -1.98 22.94
N MET A 186 6.41 -2.74 23.71
CA MET A 186 6.84 -2.33 25.05
C MET A 186 7.85 -1.17 25.01
N ALA A 187 8.80 -1.22 24.06
CA ALA A 187 9.82 -0.21 23.86
C ALA A 187 10.37 -0.24 22.44
N GLU A 188 10.81 0.92 21.96
CA GLU A 188 11.38 1.09 20.64
C GLU A 188 12.49 2.15 20.67
N ASN A 189 13.56 1.91 19.90
CA ASN A 189 14.67 2.83 19.68
C ASN A 189 14.88 3.06 18.19
N VAL A 190 15.05 4.33 17.80
CA VAL A 190 15.23 4.75 16.41
C VAL A 190 16.44 5.66 16.31
N ALA A 191 17.22 5.48 15.24
CA ALA A 191 18.34 6.33 14.88
C ALA A 191 18.31 6.63 13.39
N THR A 192 18.46 7.91 13.03
CA THR A 192 18.52 8.37 11.64
C THR A 192 19.93 8.83 11.32
N VAL A 193 20.53 8.25 10.27
CA VAL A 193 21.88 8.61 9.78
C VAL A 193 21.75 9.23 8.39
N ARG A 194 22.17 10.50 8.23
CA ARG A 194 22.19 11.21 6.94
C ARG A 194 23.59 11.74 6.67
N GLY A 195 24.10 11.53 5.46
CA GLY A 195 25.44 11.97 5.08
C GLY A 195 26.57 11.36 5.94
N GLY A 196 26.37 10.17 6.51
CA GLY A 196 27.34 9.50 7.38
C GLY A 196 27.39 10.03 8.82
N ALA A 197 26.49 10.94 9.20
CA ALA A 197 26.35 11.45 10.57
C ALA A 197 25.00 11.05 11.16
N LEU A 198 25.00 10.75 12.45
CA LEU A 198 23.77 10.58 13.24
C LEU A 198 23.08 11.94 13.32
N THR A 199 21.89 12.06 12.73
CA THR A 199 21.11 13.30 12.75
C THR A 199 20.03 13.28 13.81
N GLU A 200 19.63 12.10 14.27
CA GLU A 200 18.57 11.91 15.26
C GLU A 200 18.70 10.56 15.96
N GLU A 201 18.39 10.53 17.25
CA GLU A 201 18.34 9.31 18.06
C GLU A 201 17.24 9.46 19.11
N ARG A 202 16.36 8.46 19.22
CA ARG A 202 15.20 8.48 20.11
C ARG A 202 14.98 7.10 20.74
N ALA A 203 14.50 7.11 21.98
CA ALA A 203 14.10 5.93 22.74
C ALA A 203 12.78 6.19 23.44
N MET A 204 11.84 5.27 23.34
CA MET A 204 10.52 5.42 23.96
C MET A 204 9.96 4.10 24.47
N GLY A 205 8.97 4.21 25.36
CA GLY A 205 8.39 3.09 26.07
C GLY A 205 9.22 2.65 27.26
N LEU A 206 9.06 1.39 27.65
CA LEU A 206 9.65 0.80 28.84
C LEU A 206 10.53 -0.40 28.46
N ALA A 207 11.82 -0.34 28.72
CA ALA A 207 12.72 -1.48 28.53
C ALA A 207 12.39 -2.69 29.45
N ALA A 208 11.64 -2.44 30.52
CA ALA A 208 11.00 -3.43 31.40
C ALA A 208 9.91 -2.74 32.21
N PRO A 209 8.98 -3.46 32.88
CA PRO A 209 7.98 -2.85 33.74
C PRO A 209 8.58 -1.84 34.73
N GLY A 210 8.16 -0.58 34.63
CA GLY A 210 8.65 0.53 35.46
C GLY A 210 10.04 1.08 35.11
N ARG A 211 10.70 0.56 34.06
CA ARG A 211 12.01 1.02 33.60
C ARG A 211 11.90 1.63 32.20
N PRO A 212 12.02 2.95 32.05
CA PRO A 212 12.02 3.61 30.74
C PRO A 212 13.09 3.05 29.82
N ALA A 213 12.78 3.00 28.52
CA ALA A 213 13.79 2.81 27.50
C ALA A 213 14.68 4.04 27.37
N ALA A 214 15.94 3.81 27.03
CA ALA A 214 16.96 4.82 26.74
C ALA A 214 17.68 4.44 25.44
N THR A 215 18.37 5.38 24.80
CA THR A 215 18.97 5.15 23.48
C THR A 215 20.06 4.08 23.50
N ASP A 216 20.66 3.82 24.65
CA ASP A 216 21.61 2.74 24.92
C ASP A 216 20.96 1.42 25.41
N THR A 217 19.63 1.29 25.32
CA THR A 217 18.93 0.05 25.68
C THR A 217 19.35 -1.07 24.74
N ILE A 218 19.71 -2.22 25.33
CA ILE A 218 20.14 -3.41 24.60
C ILE A 218 18.92 -4.29 24.29
N TYR A 219 18.76 -4.63 23.00
CA TYR A 219 17.71 -5.50 22.50
C TYR A 219 18.29 -6.79 21.90
N ASN A 220 17.48 -7.85 21.90
CA ASN A 220 17.75 -9.03 21.07
C ASN A 220 17.34 -8.71 19.63
N VAL A 221 18.33 -8.45 18.77
CA VAL A 221 18.10 -7.94 17.41
C VAL A 221 17.83 -9.03 16.35
N ALA A 222 17.80 -10.30 16.75
CA ALA A 222 17.51 -11.45 15.89
C ALA A 222 18.27 -11.39 14.54
N SER A 223 17.54 -11.39 13.42
CA SER A 223 18.12 -11.42 12.08
C SER A 223 18.94 -10.19 11.70
N LEU A 224 18.87 -9.08 12.44
CA LEU A 224 19.73 -7.91 12.21
C LEU A 224 21.21 -8.19 12.49
N ALA A 225 21.55 -9.34 13.10
CA ALA A 225 22.93 -9.80 13.21
C ALA A 225 23.50 -10.30 11.86
N LYS A 226 22.67 -10.71 10.90
CA LYS A 226 23.12 -11.33 9.63
C LYS A 226 24.03 -10.42 8.80
N PRO A 227 23.74 -9.12 8.58
CA PRO A 227 24.64 -8.23 7.84
C PRO A 227 26.02 -8.08 8.50
N VAL A 228 26.10 -8.13 9.83
CA VAL A 228 27.39 -8.10 10.56
C VAL A 228 28.19 -9.37 10.29
N SER A 229 27.56 -10.54 10.38
CA SER A 229 28.20 -11.81 10.02
C SER A 229 28.61 -11.86 8.55
N ALA A 230 27.77 -11.34 7.66
CA ALA A 230 28.07 -11.25 6.23
C ALA A 230 29.27 -10.32 5.98
N LEU A 231 29.33 -9.16 6.64
CA LEU A 231 30.47 -8.25 6.55
C LEU A 231 31.76 -8.93 7.01
N LEU A 232 31.73 -9.67 8.11
CA LEU A 232 32.88 -10.43 8.59
C LEU A 232 33.34 -11.47 7.56
N ALA A 233 32.42 -12.25 7.00
CA ALA A 233 32.74 -13.22 5.95
C ALA A 233 33.35 -12.53 4.71
N LEU A 234 32.78 -11.40 4.28
CA LEU A 234 33.30 -10.63 3.15
C LEU A 234 34.67 -10.02 3.42
N ARG A 235 35.00 -9.67 4.68
CA ARG A 235 36.36 -9.26 5.08
C ARG A 235 37.37 -10.40 5.02
N LEU A 236 36.97 -11.62 5.40
CA LEU A 236 37.80 -12.81 5.20
C LEU A 236 38.03 -13.09 3.71
N VAL A 237 37.02 -12.84 2.87
CA VAL A 237 37.16 -12.92 1.41
C VAL A 237 38.13 -11.88 0.87
N ASP A 238 37.97 -10.62 1.27
CA ASP A 238 38.85 -9.51 0.87
C ASP A 238 40.31 -9.76 1.25
N THR A 239 40.55 -10.41 2.39
CA THR A 239 41.90 -10.76 2.87
C THR A 239 42.44 -12.08 2.31
N GLY A 240 41.68 -12.79 1.46
CA GLY A 240 42.08 -14.06 0.86
C GLY A 240 42.11 -15.25 1.82
N LEU A 241 41.49 -15.13 3.00
CA LEU A 241 41.35 -16.22 3.97
C LEU A 241 40.14 -17.12 3.71
N LEU A 242 39.20 -16.65 2.88
CA LEU A 242 38.00 -17.36 2.45
C LEU A 242 37.71 -17.05 0.98
N GLY A 243 37.20 -18.01 0.22
CA GLY A 243 36.70 -17.85 -1.13
C GLY A 243 35.17 -17.84 -1.13
N LEU A 244 34.55 -16.98 -1.93
CA LEU A 244 33.08 -17.00 -2.07
C LEU A 244 32.57 -18.29 -2.73
N ASP A 245 33.32 -18.80 -3.70
CA ASP A 245 32.95 -19.94 -4.53
C ASP A 245 33.71 -21.22 -4.16
N GLU A 246 34.50 -21.20 -3.08
CA GLU A 246 35.15 -22.40 -2.58
C GLU A 246 34.21 -23.18 -1.63
N PRO A 247 34.29 -24.53 -1.61
CA PRO A 247 33.53 -25.34 -0.66
C PRO A 247 33.89 -25.02 0.79
N LEU A 248 32.89 -24.97 1.68
CA LEU A 248 33.10 -24.72 3.12
C LEU A 248 33.53 -25.96 3.91
N ALA A 249 33.33 -27.17 3.38
CA ALA A 249 33.65 -28.43 4.04
C ALA A 249 35.07 -28.54 4.64
N PRO A 250 36.14 -27.98 4.03
CA PRO A 250 37.48 -27.98 4.63
C PRO A 250 37.58 -27.18 5.94
N TYR A 251 36.72 -26.19 6.14
CA TYR A 251 36.67 -25.36 7.35
C TYR A 251 35.74 -25.95 8.40
N TRP A 252 34.54 -26.31 7.98
CA TRP A 252 33.50 -26.87 8.83
C TRP A 252 32.42 -27.55 7.98
N THR A 253 31.90 -28.67 8.47
CA THR A 253 30.76 -29.38 7.88
C THR A 253 29.60 -29.34 8.86
N ASP A 254 28.44 -28.89 8.38
CA ASP A 254 27.21 -28.91 9.17
C ASP A 254 26.81 -30.36 9.47
N PRO A 255 26.42 -30.70 10.72
CA PRO A 255 26.01 -32.06 11.08
C PRO A 255 24.92 -32.63 10.16
N ASP A 256 24.00 -31.79 9.67
CA ASP A 256 22.91 -32.21 8.76
C ASP A 256 23.43 -32.61 7.36
N LEU A 257 24.66 -32.22 7.03
CA LEU A 257 25.32 -32.54 5.77
C LEU A 257 26.38 -33.63 5.94
N GLU A 258 26.55 -34.19 7.14
CA GLU A 258 27.56 -35.22 7.39
C GLU A 258 27.30 -36.46 6.51
N GLY A 259 28.32 -36.87 5.74
CA GLY A 259 28.21 -37.98 4.78
C GLY A 259 27.46 -37.66 3.48
N SER A 260 26.82 -36.49 3.36
CA SER A 260 26.16 -36.06 2.12
C SER A 260 27.18 -35.59 1.08
N PRO A 261 27.05 -35.98 -0.21
CA PRO A 261 27.89 -35.40 -1.27
C PRO A 261 27.71 -33.87 -1.38
N PHE A 262 26.53 -33.38 -0.98
CA PHE A 262 26.17 -31.96 -1.00
C PHE A 262 27.06 -31.10 -0.08
N ALA A 263 27.64 -31.69 0.98
CA ALA A 263 28.56 -30.99 1.88
C ALA A 263 29.75 -30.35 1.14
N LYS A 264 30.19 -30.99 0.04
CA LYS A 264 31.33 -30.52 -0.77
C LYS A 264 30.95 -29.46 -1.80
N GLU A 265 29.67 -29.15 -1.93
CA GLU A 265 29.13 -28.19 -2.89
C GLU A 265 28.66 -26.89 -2.22
N VAL A 266 28.43 -26.90 -0.90
CA VAL A 266 28.04 -25.68 -0.17
C VAL A 266 29.22 -24.73 -0.05
N THR A 267 29.05 -23.52 -0.58
CA THR A 267 30.05 -22.45 -0.59
C THR A 267 29.63 -21.30 0.32
N ALA A 268 30.55 -20.37 0.60
CA ALA A 268 30.23 -19.14 1.31
C ALA A 268 29.15 -18.32 0.58
N ARG A 269 29.16 -18.29 -0.76
CA ARG A 269 28.11 -17.64 -1.56
C ARG A 269 26.74 -18.21 -1.23
N HIS A 270 26.59 -19.54 -1.26
CA HIS A 270 25.31 -20.19 -0.98
C HIS A 270 24.75 -19.83 0.40
N VAL A 271 25.61 -19.76 1.42
CA VAL A 271 25.20 -19.38 2.78
C VAL A 271 24.80 -17.90 2.84
N LEU A 272 25.62 -17.01 2.28
CA LEU A 272 25.38 -15.56 2.30
C LEU A 272 24.16 -15.14 1.46
N SER A 273 23.78 -15.93 0.45
CA SER A 273 22.63 -15.68 -0.42
C SER A 273 21.38 -16.49 -0.06
N HIS A 274 21.38 -17.23 1.05
CA HIS A 274 20.25 -18.10 1.44
C HIS A 274 19.89 -19.18 0.40
N THR A 275 20.88 -19.73 -0.31
CA THR A 275 20.70 -20.76 -1.33
C THR A 275 21.50 -22.04 -1.05
N SER A 276 21.88 -22.29 0.22
CA SER A 276 22.56 -23.52 0.63
C SER A 276 21.67 -24.76 0.63
N GLY A 277 20.34 -24.57 0.59
CA GLY A 277 19.36 -25.66 0.71
C GLY A 277 19.13 -26.15 2.14
N LEU A 278 19.76 -25.51 3.15
CA LEU A 278 19.53 -25.85 4.55
C LEU A 278 18.18 -25.28 5.03
N PRO A 279 17.35 -26.08 5.74
CA PRO A 279 16.05 -25.63 6.20
C PRO A 279 16.15 -24.56 7.30
N ASN A 280 15.12 -23.71 7.37
CA ASN A 280 14.94 -22.78 8.47
C ASN A 280 14.34 -23.51 9.70
N TRP A 281 14.60 -23.00 10.91
CA TRP A 281 14.03 -23.51 12.17
C TRP A 281 14.21 -25.01 12.45
N ARG A 282 15.42 -25.53 12.20
CA ARG A 282 15.77 -26.97 12.34
C ARG A 282 15.45 -27.61 13.69
N TYR A 283 15.35 -26.80 14.76
CA TYR A 283 14.98 -27.25 16.11
C TYR A 283 13.48 -27.53 16.29
N LEU A 284 12.63 -27.19 15.32
CA LEU A 284 11.20 -27.52 15.34
C LEU A 284 10.91 -28.93 14.80
N ASP A 285 11.86 -29.53 14.08
CA ASP A 285 11.71 -30.83 13.42
C ASP A 285 12.14 -32.03 14.29
N GLU A 286 12.62 -31.81 15.53
CA GLU A 286 12.96 -32.88 16.49
C GLU A 286 11.71 -33.55 17.13
N GLY A 287 10.69 -33.78 16.31
CA GLY A 287 9.39 -34.31 16.71
C GLY A 287 8.64 -35.03 15.58
N GLY A 288 9.35 -35.78 14.74
CA GLY A 288 8.79 -36.84 13.90
C GLY A 288 7.48 -36.53 13.17
N GLY A 289 7.57 -35.88 12.02
CA GLY A 289 6.45 -35.79 11.08
C GLY A 289 6.79 -34.86 9.93
N GLY A 290 7.10 -35.43 8.76
CA GLY A 290 7.39 -34.66 7.55
C GLY A 290 6.33 -33.59 7.27
N GLY A 291 6.78 -32.35 7.22
CA GLY A 291 5.98 -31.17 6.94
C GLY A 291 6.67 -30.31 5.89
N ASP A 292 6.36 -30.62 4.64
CA ASP A 292 6.27 -29.73 3.48
C ASP A 292 7.40 -28.70 3.24
N CYS A 293 8.25 -29.01 2.25
CA CYS A 293 9.00 -28.01 1.51
C CYS A 293 8.01 -27.24 0.61
N GLY A 294 7.48 -26.14 1.12
CA GLY A 294 6.53 -25.31 0.37
C GLY A 294 6.48 -23.86 0.87
N SER A 295 7.42 -23.05 0.41
CA SER A 295 7.21 -21.64 0.05
C SER A 295 8.35 -21.12 -0.82
#